data_AF-M7WM55-F1
#
_entry.id   AF-M7WM55-F1
#
_cell.length_a   1.000
_cell.length_b   1.000
_cell.length_c   1.000
_cell.angle_alpha   90.00
_cell.angle_beta   90.00
_cell.angle_gamma   90.00
#
_symmetry.space_group_name_H-M   'P 1'
#
loop_
_entity.id
_entity.type
_entity.pdbx_description
1 polymer ?
#
loop_
_entity_poly.entity_id
_entity_poly.type
_entity_poly.pdbx_seq_one_letter_code
_entity_poly.pdbx_strand_id
1 'polypeptide(L)'
;MTQGPQWKRLIRFTAVEDGQEYYGEPTNDGDIGLLAHKGEKLTARILDGHPLLLTSTLSHRTRTVSKLLSPLAPRDITAIRGLGLQYPPDPAKPVQPPAVPCLFFKPSSSVAGPGDEIVIPSLAEGEKNDYECELCVVIGRDAKDVKEEDALNYLAGYCVVNDVSSRGLCGKGVQWGMGKAFDSWCPIGPCLVSPAALGKAADALALTTHINGQLAQKASTADLVIKVPELIARLSHGTTLQAGSLILTGSPVAVGRSAPGDAVEASPFMKHGDEVRCFVEGCGTLINTVREESPKAAGARGFEKAKL
;
A
#
# COMPACT_ATOMS: atom_id res chain seq x y z
N MET A 1 8.04 18.79 -21.46
CA MET A 1 8.41 18.44 -20.07
C MET A 1 7.13 18.49 -19.25
N THR A 2 6.61 17.36 -18.81
CA THR A 2 5.40 17.29 -17.97
C THR A 2 5.72 17.79 -16.57
N GLN A 3 4.94 18.76 -16.08
CA GLN A 3 5.09 19.28 -14.72
C GLN A 3 4.59 18.23 -13.72
N GLY A 4 5.46 17.79 -12.81
CA GLY A 4 5.10 16.93 -11.67
C GLY A 4 4.70 17.77 -10.45
N PRO A 5 4.34 17.12 -9.33
CA PRO A 5 4.06 17.83 -8.08
C PRO A 5 5.26 18.67 -7.61
N GLN A 6 4.99 19.79 -6.94
CA GLN A 6 6.00 20.71 -6.39
C GLN A 6 6.64 20.23 -5.07
N TRP A 7 6.29 19.03 -4.62
CA TRP A 7 6.79 18.38 -3.41
C TRP A 7 7.50 17.08 -3.79
N LYS A 8 8.50 16.69 -2.99
CA LYS A 8 9.26 15.44 -3.16
C LYS A 8 8.65 14.30 -2.38
N ARG A 9 8.30 14.55 -1.13
CA ARG A 9 7.63 13.62 -0.21
C ARG A 9 6.48 14.37 0.46
N LEU A 10 5.28 13.81 0.45
CA LEU A 10 4.10 14.44 1.03
C LEU A 10 3.54 13.53 2.12
N ILE A 11 3.30 14.09 3.29
CA ILE A 11 2.58 13.43 4.38
C ILE A 11 1.22 14.10 4.57
N ARG A 12 0.22 13.30 4.97
CA ARG A 12 -0.99 13.82 5.62
C ARG A 12 -0.87 13.60 7.12
N PHE A 13 -1.25 14.59 7.91
CA PHE A 13 -1.09 14.52 9.36
C PHE A 13 -2.08 15.41 10.09
N THR A 14 -2.35 15.10 11.36
CA THR A 14 -2.95 16.07 12.29
C THR A 14 -1.85 16.91 12.93
N ALA A 15 -2.06 18.23 13.06
CA ALA A 15 -1.08 19.13 13.64
C ALA A 15 -1.21 19.25 15.17
N VAL A 16 -0.10 19.40 15.87
CA VAL A 16 -0.08 19.64 17.33
C VAL A 16 -0.70 21.00 17.66
N GLU A 17 -0.48 22.00 16.80
CA GLU A 17 -0.82 23.39 17.07
C GLU A 17 -2.33 23.66 17.15
N ASP A 18 -3.14 22.96 16.35
CA ASP A 18 -4.57 23.23 16.20
C ASP A 18 -5.44 21.97 16.03
N GLY A 19 -4.83 20.79 16.04
CA GLY A 19 -5.52 19.51 15.85
C GLY A 19 -6.07 19.27 14.44
N GLN A 20 -5.83 20.18 13.48
CA GLN A 20 -6.39 20.08 12.13
C GLN A 20 -5.55 19.16 11.24
N GLU A 21 -6.19 18.63 10.19
CA GLU A 21 -5.51 17.86 9.16
C GLU A 21 -4.80 18.77 8.14
N TYR A 22 -3.57 18.41 7.80
CA TYR A 22 -2.77 19.08 6.79
C TYR A 22 -2.13 18.07 5.85
N TYR A 23 -1.87 18.52 4.63
CA TYR A 23 -0.86 17.93 3.76
C TYR A 23 0.41 18.79 3.84
N GLY A 24 1.59 18.17 3.80
CA GLY A 24 2.84 18.93 3.81
C GLY A 24 4.05 18.08 3.49
N GLU A 25 5.14 18.75 3.13
CA GLU A 25 6.44 18.12 2.92
C GLU A 25 7.21 18.08 4.24
N PRO A 26 7.60 16.88 4.75
CA PRO A 26 8.35 16.78 5.98
C PRO A 26 9.71 17.47 5.84
N THR A 27 10.11 18.22 6.85
CA THR A 27 11.42 18.90 6.88
C THR A 27 12.53 18.00 7.41
N ASN A 28 12.17 16.86 7.99
CA ASN A 28 13.11 15.86 8.49
C ASN A 28 13.64 15.01 7.33
N ASP A 29 14.95 14.72 7.37
CA ASP A 29 15.56 13.72 6.50
C ASP A 29 15.36 12.30 7.06
N GLY A 30 15.55 11.30 6.20
CA GLY A 30 15.47 9.88 6.57
C GLY A 30 14.08 9.25 6.39
N ASP A 31 13.86 8.14 7.10
CA ASP A 31 12.61 7.37 7.04
C ASP A 31 11.57 7.96 7.98
N ILE A 32 10.63 8.70 7.39
CA ILE A 32 9.57 9.42 8.12
C ILE A 32 8.70 8.48 8.97
N GLY A 33 8.43 7.27 8.49
CA GLY A 33 7.61 6.32 9.23
C GLY A 33 8.33 5.77 10.45
N LEU A 34 9.63 5.44 10.34
CA LEU A 34 10.45 5.05 11.49
C LEU A 34 10.64 6.19 12.49
N LEU A 35 10.84 7.42 12.02
CA LEU A 35 10.96 8.60 12.89
C LEU A 35 9.66 8.81 13.68
N ALA A 36 8.51 8.79 13.00
CA ALA A 36 7.21 8.91 13.66
C ALA A 36 6.98 7.82 14.70
N HIS A 37 7.29 6.56 14.35
CA HIS A 37 7.13 5.42 15.25
C HIS A 37 8.05 5.49 16.48
N LYS A 38 9.24 6.09 16.36
CA LYS A 38 10.16 6.33 17.49
C LYS A 38 9.74 7.52 18.37
N GLY A 39 8.69 8.24 18.01
CA GLY A 39 8.27 9.46 18.71
C GLY A 39 9.20 10.65 18.46
N GLU A 40 9.99 10.63 17.38
CA GLU A 40 10.83 11.75 16.99
C GLU A 40 9.96 12.96 16.61
N LYS A 41 10.45 14.17 16.91
CA LYS A 41 9.73 15.39 16.53
C LYS A 41 9.77 15.58 15.03
N LEU A 42 8.61 15.44 14.40
CA LEU A 42 8.41 15.68 12.97
C LEU A 42 7.75 17.04 12.73
N THR A 43 8.25 17.75 11.72
CA THR A 43 7.62 18.98 11.22
C THR A 43 7.47 18.92 9.71
N ALA A 44 6.44 19.59 9.18
CA ALA A 44 6.19 19.64 7.75
C ALA A 44 5.80 21.03 7.27
N ARG A 45 6.34 21.40 6.11
CA ARG A 45 5.98 22.60 5.37
C ARG A 45 4.66 22.37 4.67
N ILE A 46 3.64 23.15 5.01
CA ILE A 46 2.25 22.92 4.58
C ILE A 46 2.13 23.09 3.07
N LEU A 47 1.39 22.19 2.43
CA LEU A 47 0.92 22.31 1.06
C LEU A 47 -0.33 23.18 1.02
N ASP A 48 -0.29 24.29 0.28
CA ASP A 48 -1.47 25.09 -0.05
C ASP A 48 -2.12 24.48 -1.31
N GLY A 49 -3.30 23.87 -1.14
CA GLY A 49 -4.06 23.21 -2.20
C GLY A 49 -4.30 21.72 -1.93
N HIS A 50 -4.68 20.99 -2.98
CA HIS A 50 -4.99 19.57 -2.91
C HIS A 50 -3.77 18.72 -3.30
N PRO A 51 -3.48 17.58 -2.65
CA PRO A 51 -2.28 16.77 -2.91
C PRO A 51 -2.14 16.29 -4.36
N LEU A 52 -3.26 16.09 -5.07
CA LEU A 52 -3.30 15.61 -6.45
C LEU A 52 -3.35 16.72 -7.51
N LEU A 53 -3.45 18.00 -7.11
CA LEU A 53 -3.45 19.12 -8.06
C LEU A 53 -2.02 19.61 -8.29
N LEU A 54 -1.62 19.69 -9.57
CA LEU A 54 -0.30 20.18 -9.97
C LEU A 54 -0.11 21.68 -9.70
N THR A 55 -1.19 22.42 -9.48
CA THR A 55 -1.18 23.84 -9.12
C THR A 55 -0.91 24.07 -7.63
N SER A 56 -0.90 23.02 -6.80
CA SER A 56 -0.63 23.15 -5.36
C SER A 56 0.82 23.52 -5.10
N THR A 57 1.05 24.36 -4.10
CA THR A 57 2.37 24.91 -3.79
C THR A 57 2.73 24.71 -2.33
N LEU A 58 3.99 24.44 -2.04
CA LEU A 58 4.47 24.42 -0.66
C LEU A 58 4.55 25.85 -0.12
N SER A 59 3.81 26.09 0.96
CA SER A 59 3.77 27.37 1.65
C SER A 59 5.07 27.63 2.43
N HIS A 60 5.22 28.82 3.01
CA HIS A 60 6.29 29.09 3.98
C HIS A 60 5.95 28.63 5.41
N ARG A 61 4.72 28.13 5.65
CA ARG A 61 4.23 27.76 6.97
C ARG A 61 4.65 26.34 7.30
N THR A 62 5.04 26.11 8.53
CA THR A 62 5.39 24.80 9.08
C THR A 62 4.45 24.46 10.22
N ARG A 63 4.11 23.17 10.35
CA ARG A 63 3.37 22.59 11.47
C ARG A 63 4.10 21.40 12.06
N THR A 64 3.87 21.15 13.33
CA THR A 64 4.39 19.99 14.06
C THR A 64 3.42 18.83 13.88
N VAL A 65 3.93 17.70 13.44
CA VAL A 65 3.14 16.50 13.21
C VAL A 65 2.75 15.89 14.56
N SER A 66 1.46 15.80 14.83
CA SER A 66 0.93 15.07 15.99
C SER A 66 0.73 13.59 15.66
N LYS A 67 0.12 13.28 14.52
CA LYS A 67 -0.11 11.90 14.06
C LYS A 67 -0.03 11.87 12.53
N LEU A 68 0.74 10.92 11.99
CA LEU A 68 0.71 10.61 10.56
C LEU A 68 -0.61 9.91 10.22
N LEU A 69 -1.18 10.27 9.07
CA LEU A 69 -2.36 9.65 8.49
C LEU A 69 -1.96 8.93 7.20
N SER A 70 -2.90 8.23 6.57
CA SER A 70 -2.67 7.71 5.21
C SER A 70 -2.20 8.84 4.25
N PRO A 71 -1.42 8.58 3.19
CA PRO A 71 -0.96 9.68 2.33
C PRO A 71 -2.05 10.35 1.49
N LEU A 72 -3.23 9.74 1.35
CA LEU A 72 -4.43 10.31 0.73
C LEU A 72 -5.67 10.04 1.56
N ALA A 73 -6.54 11.04 1.69
CA ALA A 73 -7.76 10.88 2.49
C ALA A 73 -8.66 9.83 1.83
N PRO A 74 -9.41 9.01 2.58
CA PRO A 74 -10.29 8.00 1.99
C PRO A 74 -11.28 8.57 0.96
N ARG A 75 -11.74 9.82 1.15
CA ARG A 75 -12.58 10.55 0.19
C ARG A 75 -11.90 10.90 -1.14
N ASP A 76 -10.57 10.97 -1.15
CA ASP A 76 -9.74 11.29 -2.32
C ASP A 76 -9.29 10.01 -3.04
N ILE A 77 -9.63 8.82 -2.51
CA ILE A 77 -9.32 7.51 -3.10
C ILE A 77 -10.53 7.04 -3.91
N THR A 78 -10.39 7.02 -5.23
CA THR A 78 -11.51 6.72 -6.15
C THR A 78 -11.68 5.23 -6.42
N ALA A 79 -10.59 4.47 -6.42
CA ALA A 79 -10.59 3.02 -6.54
C ALA A 79 -9.29 2.43 -5.99
N ILE A 80 -9.33 1.20 -5.51
CA ILE A 80 -8.13 0.43 -5.12
C ILE A 80 -8.11 -0.85 -5.95
N ARG A 81 -7.13 -0.94 -6.85
CA ARG A 81 -6.92 -2.06 -7.77
C ARG A 81 -5.67 -2.82 -7.33
N GLY A 82 -5.81 -4.07 -6.93
CA GLY A 82 -4.67 -4.91 -6.57
C GLY A 82 -4.36 -5.96 -7.63
N LEU A 83 -3.08 -6.27 -7.80
CA LEU A 83 -2.60 -7.24 -8.78
C LEU A 83 -1.98 -8.43 -8.08
N GLY A 84 -2.57 -9.61 -8.24
CA GLY A 84 -1.97 -10.86 -7.76
C GLY A 84 -0.95 -11.42 -8.75
N LEU A 85 -0.09 -12.31 -8.25
CA LEU A 85 0.84 -13.12 -9.05
C LEU A 85 1.86 -12.29 -9.87
N GLN A 86 2.23 -11.12 -9.34
CA GLN A 86 3.15 -10.17 -10.00
C GLN A 86 4.63 -10.42 -9.69
N TYR A 87 4.94 -11.39 -8.84
CA TYR A 87 6.29 -11.80 -8.51
C TYR A 87 6.46 -13.29 -8.82
N PRO A 88 7.54 -13.70 -9.51
CA PRO A 88 7.82 -15.10 -9.75
C PRO A 88 8.13 -15.81 -8.42
N PRO A 89 7.75 -17.09 -8.26
CA PRO A 89 8.20 -17.91 -7.12
C PRO A 89 9.72 -18.01 -7.00
N ASP A 90 10.42 -18.00 -8.15
CA ASP A 90 11.87 -18.02 -8.26
C ASP A 90 12.33 -16.81 -9.08
N PRO A 91 12.90 -15.77 -8.46
CA PRO A 91 13.40 -14.58 -9.16
C PRO A 91 14.44 -14.87 -10.25
N ALA A 92 15.14 -16.00 -10.17
CA ALA A 92 16.09 -16.42 -11.21
C ALA A 92 15.41 -17.00 -12.45
N LYS A 93 14.09 -17.24 -12.40
CA LYS A 93 13.29 -17.78 -13.51
C LYS A 93 12.19 -16.79 -13.90
N PRO A 94 12.46 -15.94 -14.91
CA PRO A 94 11.45 -15.03 -15.43
C PRO A 94 10.20 -15.79 -15.86
N VAL A 95 9.04 -15.29 -15.46
CA VAL A 95 7.74 -15.80 -15.91
C VAL A 95 7.13 -14.80 -16.87
N GLN A 96 6.40 -15.30 -17.87
CA GLN A 96 5.67 -14.41 -18.76
C GLN A 96 4.43 -13.85 -18.04
N PRO A 97 4.11 -12.57 -18.23
CA PRO A 97 2.88 -12.01 -17.70
C PRO A 97 1.67 -12.73 -18.30
N PRO A 98 0.61 -13.00 -17.52
CA PRO A 98 -0.63 -13.50 -18.08
C PRO A 98 -1.21 -12.48 -19.06
N ALA A 99 -1.94 -12.96 -20.07
CA ALA A 99 -2.62 -12.09 -21.04
C ALA A 99 -3.58 -11.11 -20.34
N VAL A 100 -4.28 -11.60 -19.31
CA VAL A 100 -5.14 -10.80 -18.43
C VAL A 100 -4.53 -10.83 -17.02
N PRO A 101 -4.14 -9.67 -16.44
CA PRO A 101 -3.63 -9.62 -15.07
C PRO A 101 -4.67 -10.13 -14.07
N CYS A 102 -4.20 -10.75 -12.99
CA CYS A 102 -5.07 -11.17 -11.90
C CYS A 102 -5.47 -9.96 -11.05
N LEU A 103 -6.51 -9.26 -11.49
CA LEU A 103 -7.01 -8.02 -10.90
C LEU A 103 -8.08 -8.31 -9.85
N PHE A 104 -7.97 -7.65 -8.70
CA PHE A 104 -9.02 -7.58 -7.68
C PHE A 104 -9.18 -6.14 -7.18
N PHE A 105 -10.25 -5.90 -6.41
CA PHE A 105 -10.56 -4.59 -5.84
C PHE A 105 -10.64 -4.66 -4.33
N LYS A 106 -10.24 -3.58 -3.66
CA LYS A 106 -10.49 -3.34 -2.23
C LYS A 106 -11.38 -2.11 -2.05
N PRO A 107 -12.26 -2.07 -1.04
CA PRO A 107 -13.05 -0.90 -0.73
C PRO A 107 -12.18 0.18 -0.09
N SER A 108 -12.52 1.46 -0.28
CA SER A 108 -11.82 2.56 0.38
C SER A 108 -11.94 2.52 1.92
N SER A 109 -12.94 1.83 2.48
CA SER A 109 -13.06 1.59 3.93
C SER A 109 -11.94 0.72 4.50
N SER A 110 -11.26 -0.08 3.66
CA SER A 110 -10.10 -0.88 4.09
C SER A 110 -8.85 -0.04 4.39
N VAL A 111 -8.82 1.23 3.97
CA VAL A 111 -7.64 2.09 4.10
C VAL A 111 -7.33 2.37 5.57
N ALA A 112 -6.08 2.18 5.95
CA ALA A 112 -5.51 2.60 7.23
C ALA A 112 -4.23 3.43 7.01
N GLY A 113 -3.86 4.23 8.01
CA GLY A 113 -2.64 5.02 8.02
C GLY A 113 -1.50 4.38 8.82
N PRO A 114 -0.34 5.04 8.88
CA PRO A 114 0.76 4.65 9.75
C PRO A 114 0.36 4.67 11.23
N GLY A 115 0.68 3.61 11.95
CA GLY A 115 0.40 3.47 13.38
C GLY A 115 -1.05 3.10 13.71
N ASP A 116 -1.96 3.02 12.73
CA ASP A 116 -3.30 2.47 12.93
C ASP A 116 -3.22 0.95 13.14
N GLU A 117 -4.19 0.39 13.87
CA GLU A 117 -4.28 -1.06 14.08
C GLU A 117 -4.84 -1.76 12.83
N ILE A 118 -4.23 -2.88 12.45
CA ILE A 118 -4.82 -3.87 11.55
C ILE A 118 -5.71 -4.77 12.39
N VAL A 119 -7.02 -4.63 12.20
CA VAL A 119 -8.03 -5.37 12.95
C VAL A 119 -8.35 -6.68 12.23
N ILE A 120 -8.08 -7.82 12.86
CA ILE A 120 -8.53 -9.14 12.40
C ILE A 120 -9.97 -9.33 12.88
N PRO A 121 -10.97 -9.32 11.98
CA PRO A 121 -12.35 -9.51 12.39
C PRO A 121 -12.62 -10.95 12.80
N SER A 122 -13.67 -11.16 13.59
CA SER A 122 -14.10 -12.51 14.02
C SER A 122 -14.26 -13.54 12.90
N LEU A 123 -14.60 -13.10 11.68
CA LEU A 123 -14.70 -13.97 10.51
C LEU A 123 -13.34 -14.52 10.03
N ALA A 124 -12.25 -13.82 10.35
CA ALA A 124 -10.88 -14.18 9.99
C ALA A 124 -10.06 -14.63 11.21
N GLU A 125 -10.65 -14.72 12.40
CA GLU A 125 -10.01 -15.33 13.58
C GLU A 125 -9.64 -16.79 13.29
N GLY A 126 -8.43 -17.19 13.67
CA GLY A 126 -7.90 -18.53 13.40
C GLY A 126 -7.59 -18.84 11.93
N GLU A 127 -7.89 -17.92 11.01
CA GLU A 127 -7.45 -18.02 9.61
C GLU A 127 -5.99 -17.61 9.46
N LYS A 128 -5.39 -18.01 8.34
CA LYS A 128 -4.04 -17.62 7.93
C LYS A 128 -4.02 -16.17 7.42
N ASN A 129 -3.95 -15.19 8.33
CA ASN A 129 -3.94 -13.77 8.00
C ASN A 129 -2.52 -13.29 7.69
N ASP A 130 -2.33 -12.71 6.50
CA ASP A 130 -1.04 -12.46 5.90
C ASP A 130 -0.82 -10.97 5.68
N TYR A 131 0.44 -10.57 5.78
CA TYR A 131 0.94 -9.29 5.30
C TYR A 131 1.37 -9.45 3.83
N GLU A 132 1.30 -8.37 3.08
CA GLU A 132 1.74 -8.31 1.68
C GLU A 132 2.32 -6.91 1.43
N CYS A 133 3.63 -6.74 1.63
CA CYS A 133 4.28 -5.44 1.38
C CYS A 133 4.44 -5.24 -0.13
N GLU A 134 3.86 -4.15 -0.65
CA GLU A 134 3.91 -3.80 -2.05
C GLU A 134 4.30 -2.34 -2.26
N LEU A 135 4.78 -2.04 -3.48
CA LEU A 135 4.76 -0.69 -3.99
C LEU A 135 3.32 -0.33 -4.35
N CYS A 136 2.83 0.79 -3.83
CA CYS A 136 1.55 1.37 -4.22
C CYS A 136 1.80 2.53 -5.18
N VAL A 137 1.07 2.53 -6.30
CA VAL A 137 1.09 3.59 -7.30
C VAL A 137 -0.17 4.44 -7.14
N VAL A 138 -0.01 5.76 -7.11
CA VAL A 138 -1.11 6.72 -6.97
C VAL A 138 -1.29 7.48 -8.28
N ILE A 139 -2.45 7.34 -8.90
CA ILE A 139 -2.83 8.09 -10.10
C ILE A 139 -3.16 9.53 -9.74
N GLY A 140 -2.51 10.50 -10.37
CA GLY A 140 -2.72 11.93 -10.14
C GLY A 140 -3.64 12.61 -11.13
N ARG A 141 -3.86 12.00 -12.29
CA ARG A 141 -4.70 12.52 -13.38
C ARG A 141 -5.47 11.38 -14.02
N ASP A 142 -6.69 11.66 -14.45
CA ASP A 142 -7.51 10.67 -15.14
C ASP A 142 -6.77 10.10 -16.37
N ALA A 143 -6.59 8.79 -16.38
CA ALA A 143 -5.93 8.04 -17.44
C ALA A 143 -6.93 7.06 -18.07
N LYS A 144 -7.08 7.13 -19.39
CA LYS A 144 -7.90 6.19 -20.16
C LYS A 144 -7.20 5.90 -21.49
N ASP A 145 -7.11 4.63 -21.84
CA ASP A 145 -6.49 4.13 -23.07
C ASP A 145 -5.07 4.71 -23.28
N VAL A 146 -4.31 4.85 -22.19
CA VAL A 146 -2.98 5.48 -22.18
C VAL A 146 -1.94 4.51 -22.71
N LYS A 147 -1.05 5.01 -23.58
CA LYS A 147 0.12 4.25 -24.04
C LYS A 147 1.14 4.10 -22.92
N GLU A 148 1.86 2.98 -22.91
CA GLU A 148 2.90 2.70 -21.91
C GLU A 148 3.95 3.82 -21.80
N GLU A 149 4.40 4.37 -22.93
CA GLU A 149 5.38 5.48 -22.99
C GLU A 149 4.89 6.77 -22.30
N ASP A 150 3.57 6.96 -22.21
CA ASP A 150 2.94 8.14 -21.60
C ASP A 150 2.44 7.88 -20.17
N ALA A 151 2.41 6.61 -19.74
CA ALA A 151 1.78 6.17 -18.49
C ALA A 151 2.26 6.95 -17.25
N LEU A 152 3.56 7.20 -17.16
CA LEU A 152 4.18 7.86 -16.01
C LEU A 152 3.79 9.35 -15.90
N ASN A 153 3.24 9.96 -16.95
CA ASN A 153 2.73 11.34 -16.92
C ASN A 153 1.41 11.50 -16.14
N TYR A 154 0.80 10.39 -15.74
CA TYR A 154 -0.47 10.35 -15.01
C TYR A 154 -0.27 10.05 -13.52
N LEU A 155 0.96 9.86 -13.06
CA LEU A 155 1.28 9.55 -11.67
C LEU A 155 1.29 10.81 -10.79
N ALA A 156 0.66 10.70 -9.61
CA ALA A 156 0.92 11.60 -8.49
C ALA A 156 2.19 11.18 -7.74
N GLY A 157 2.38 9.87 -7.55
CA GLY A 157 3.52 9.34 -6.82
C GLY A 157 3.35 7.90 -6.38
N TYR A 158 4.17 7.51 -5.42
CA TYR A 158 4.28 6.16 -4.89
C TYR A 158 4.24 6.16 -3.37
N CYS A 159 3.74 5.09 -2.75
CA CYS A 159 3.89 4.87 -1.33
C CYS A 159 4.06 3.37 -1.02
N VAL A 160 4.26 3.03 0.25
CA VAL A 160 4.16 1.64 0.71
C VAL A 160 2.68 1.31 0.93
N VAL A 161 2.32 0.06 0.66
CA VAL A 161 1.05 -0.54 1.07
C VAL A 161 1.31 -1.89 1.72
N ASN A 162 0.47 -2.25 2.69
CA ASN A 162 0.31 -3.62 3.13
C ASN A 162 -1.05 -4.15 2.62
N ASP A 163 -1.05 -5.05 1.63
CA ASP A 163 -2.27 -5.68 1.10
C ASP A 163 -2.72 -6.87 1.99
N VAL A 164 -3.20 -6.55 3.19
CA VAL A 164 -3.57 -7.56 4.18
C VAL A 164 -4.60 -8.53 3.62
N SER A 165 -4.35 -9.82 3.84
CA SER A 165 -5.08 -10.91 3.20
C SER A 165 -5.34 -12.09 4.12
N SER A 166 -6.56 -12.62 4.14
CA SER A 166 -6.87 -13.91 4.75
C SER A 166 -6.71 -14.98 3.69
N ARG A 167 -5.66 -15.80 3.79
CA ARG A 167 -5.41 -16.88 2.83
C ARG A 167 -6.51 -17.93 2.85
N GLY A 168 -7.08 -18.20 4.03
CA GLY A 168 -8.18 -19.13 4.17
C GLY A 168 -9.46 -18.66 3.47
N LEU A 169 -9.82 -17.39 3.62
CA LEU A 169 -11.00 -16.83 2.94
C LEU A 169 -10.78 -16.68 1.43
N CYS A 170 -9.59 -16.22 1.00
CA CYS A 170 -9.24 -16.14 -0.42
C CYS A 170 -9.27 -17.51 -1.10
N GLY A 171 -8.87 -18.58 -0.40
CA GLY A 171 -8.86 -19.96 -0.91
C GLY A 171 -10.21 -20.69 -0.87
N LYS A 172 -11.25 -20.11 -0.27
CA LYS A 172 -12.61 -20.69 -0.20
C LYS A 172 -13.50 -20.24 -1.35
N GLY A 173 -13.21 -19.09 -1.97
CA GLY A 173 -14.00 -18.53 -3.07
C GLY A 173 -13.22 -18.45 -4.40
N VAL A 174 -13.93 -18.10 -5.47
CA VAL A 174 -13.34 -17.82 -6.80
C VAL A 174 -12.85 -16.38 -6.94
N GLN A 175 -13.27 -15.48 -6.04
CA GLN A 175 -12.87 -14.08 -5.98
C GLN A 175 -12.18 -13.80 -4.65
N TRP A 176 -11.09 -13.02 -4.68
CA TRP A 176 -10.31 -12.72 -3.47
C TRP A 176 -10.83 -11.54 -2.65
N GLY A 177 -11.76 -10.76 -3.21
CA GLY A 177 -12.23 -9.51 -2.62
C GLY A 177 -12.62 -9.65 -1.15
N MET A 178 -13.39 -10.67 -0.78
CA MET A 178 -13.80 -10.89 0.61
C MET A 178 -12.56 -10.97 1.52
N GLY A 179 -11.64 -11.90 1.24
CA GLY A 179 -10.44 -12.12 2.05
C GLY A 179 -9.41 -10.98 2.00
N LYS A 180 -9.70 -9.87 1.32
CA LYS A 180 -8.84 -8.69 1.22
C LYS A 180 -9.56 -7.38 1.58
N ALA A 181 -10.86 -7.38 1.87
CA ALA A 181 -11.66 -6.16 1.87
C ALA A 181 -12.06 -5.62 3.26
N PHE A 182 -11.60 -6.24 4.36
CA PHE A 182 -11.99 -5.77 5.69
C PHE A 182 -11.44 -4.37 6.00
N ASP A 183 -12.09 -3.69 6.93
CA ASP A 183 -11.61 -2.41 7.44
C ASP A 183 -10.19 -2.56 7.98
N SER A 184 -9.35 -1.54 7.79
CA SER A 184 -7.90 -1.52 8.10
C SER A 184 -6.99 -2.49 7.31
N TRP A 185 -7.50 -3.25 6.33
CA TRP A 185 -6.71 -4.24 5.58
C TRP A 185 -5.98 -3.68 4.35
N CYS A 186 -5.98 -2.35 4.18
CA CYS A 186 -5.16 -1.64 3.20
C CYS A 186 -4.38 -0.49 3.87
N PRO A 187 -3.49 -0.76 4.85
CA PRO A 187 -2.62 0.28 5.37
C PRO A 187 -1.73 0.85 4.24
N ILE A 188 -1.66 2.18 4.14
CA ILE A 188 -0.82 2.89 3.16
C ILE A 188 -0.01 3.99 3.86
N GLY A 189 1.23 4.21 3.42
CA GLY A 189 2.13 5.18 4.06
C GLY A 189 3.61 4.95 3.78
N PRO A 190 4.52 5.51 4.60
CA PRO A 190 4.25 6.60 5.55
C PRO A 190 4.06 7.96 4.85
N CYS A 191 4.46 8.07 3.59
CA CYS A 191 4.33 9.28 2.79
C CYS A 191 4.07 8.93 1.31
N LEU A 192 3.59 9.90 0.55
CA LEU A 192 3.51 9.85 -0.90
C LEU A 192 4.79 10.46 -1.49
N VAL A 193 5.55 9.69 -2.26
CA VAL A 193 6.81 10.12 -2.88
C VAL A 193 6.59 10.43 -4.35
N SER A 194 7.02 11.61 -4.78
CA SER A 194 6.87 12.04 -6.16
C SER A 194 7.73 11.20 -7.11
N PRO A 195 7.34 11.05 -8.39
CA PRO A 195 8.16 10.36 -9.39
C PRO A 195 9.53 11.03 -9.59
N ALA A 196 9.63 12.34 -9.38
CA ALA A 196 10.89 13.07 -9.48
C ALA A 196 11.87 12.72 -8.35
N ALA A 197 11.37 12.36 -7.16
CA ALA A 197 12.19 12.00 -6.01
C ALA A 197 12.55 10.51 -5.96
N LEU A 198 11.61 9.63 -6.34
CA LEU A 198 11.83 8.18 -6.30
C LEU A 198 12.53 7.64 -7.57
N GLY A 199 12.37 8.35 -8.69
CA GLY A 199 12.68 7.86 -10.02
C GLY A 199 11.39 7.48 -10.76
N LYS A 200 11.30 7.87 -12.04
CA LYS A 200 10.02 7.87 -12.79
C LYS A 200 9.33 6.50 -12.87
N ALA A 201 10.06 5.39 -12.86
CA ALA A 201 9.49 4.04 -12.99
C ALA A 201 9.49 3.23 -11.70
N ALA A 202 10.14 3.72 -10.63
CA ALA A 202 10.31 2.97 -9.37
C ALA A 202 10.86 1.53 -9.59
N ASP A 203 11.73 1.37 -10.60
CA ASP A 203 12.35 0.09 -10.94
C ASP A 203 13.51 -0.23 -9.98
N ALA A 204 13.66 -1.51 -9.65
CA ALA A 204 14.73 -2.06 -8.83
C ALA A 204 14.82 -1.53 -7.37
N LEU A 205 13.73 -1.04 -6.80
CA LEU A 205 13.64 -0.67 -5.38
C LEU A 205 13.66 -1.92 -4.51
N ALA A 206 14.39 -1.91 -3.39
CA ALA A 206 14.29 -2.97 -2.39
C ALA A 206 12.96 -2.92 -1.61
N LEU A 207 12.36 -4.09 -1.36
CA LEU A 207 11.19 -4.26 -0.48
C LEU A 207 11.50 -5.24 0.63
N THR A 208 11.09 -4.92 1.85
CA THR A 208 11.12 -5.88 2.96
C THR A 208 9.88 -5.80 3.84
N THR A 209 9.56 -6.90 4.51
CA THR A 209 8.62 -6.92 5.63
C THR A 209 9.30 -7.52 6.84
N HIS A 210 9.07 -6.93 8.01
CA HIS A 210 9.44 -7.52 9.29
C HIS A 210 8.20 -7.72 10.17
N ILE A 211 8.12 -8.85 10.86
CA ILE A 211 7.16 -9.07 11.95
C ILE A 211 7.95 -9.11 13.26
N ASN A 212 7.62 -8.24 14.21
CA ASN A 212 8.29 -8.17 15.51
C ASN A 212 9.83 -8.11 15.38
N GLY A 213 10.32 -7.38 14.39
CA GLY A 213 11.75 -7.24 14.08
C GLY A 213 12.38 -8.41 13.31
N GLN A 214 11.67 -9.51 13.06
CA GLN A 214 12.16 -10.64 12.27
C GLN A 214 11.85 -10.45 10.79
N LEU A 215 12.85 -10.63 9.91
CA LEU A 215 12.68 -10.51 8.47
C LEU A 215 11.73 -11.60 7.95
N ALA A 216 10.64 -11.17 7.34
CA ALA A 216 9.54 -12.01 6.91
C ALA A 216 9.34 -11.97 5.38
N GLN A 217 9.75 -10.89 4.70
CA GLN A 217 9.72 -10.75 3.24
C GLN A 217 10.93 -9.95 2.76
N LYS A 218 11.49 -10.31 1.60
CA LYS A 218 12.59 -9.57 0.95
C LYS A 218 12.57 -9.77 -0.56
N ALA A 219 12.46 -8.69 -1.33
CA ALA A 219 12.50 -8.74 -2.81
C ALA A 219 12.91 -7.39 -3.41
N SER A 220 12.82 -7.26 -4.74
CA SER A 220 12.98 -6.00 -5.47
C SER A 220 11.84 -5.74 -6.44
N THR A 221 11.46 -4.49 -6.70
CA THR A 221 10.54 -4.17 -7.82
C THR A 221 11.12 -4.53 -9.20
N ALA A 222 12.42 -4.82 -9.28
CA ALA A 222 13.03 -5.45 -10.46
C ALA A 222 12.38 -6.79 -10.83
N ASP A 223 11.81 -7.50 -9.84
CA ASP A 223 11.19 -8.82 -10.03
C ASP A 223 9.71 -8.74 -10.44
N LEU A 224 9.12 -7.52 -10.51
CA LEU A 224 7.75 -7.34 -11.01
C LEU A 224 7.61 -7.89 -12.43
N VAL A 225 6.63 -8.77 -12.63
CA VAL A 225 6.33 -9.42 -13.91
C VAL A 225 5.75 -8.42 -14.92
N ILE A 226 4.86 -7.53 -14.46
CA ILE A 226 4.34 -6.40 -15.25
C ILE A 226 4.83 -5.11 -14.57
N LYS A 227 5.58 -4.28 -15.30
CA LYS A 227 6.14 -3.03 -14.76
C LYS A 227 5.08 -1.94 -14.62
N VAL A 228 5.37 -0.91 -13.81
CA VAL A 228 4.43 0.19 -13.51
C VAL A 228 3.88 0.87 -14.77
N PRO A 229 4.70 1.26 -15.78
CA PRO A 229 4.17 1.87 -17.01
C PRO A 229 3.15 0.96 -17.71
N GLU A 230 3.46 -0.33 -17.83
CA GLU A 230 2.62 -1.32 -18.49
C GLU A 230 1.34 -1.59 -17.69
N LEU A 231 1.42 -1.65 -16.35
CA LEU A 231 0.25 -1.79 -15.48
C LEU A 231 -0.75 -0.65 -15.69
N ILE A 232 -0.28 0.59 -15.71
CA ILE A 232 -1.14 1.77 -15.93
C ILE A 232 -1.77 1.71 -17.32
N ALA A 233 -0.96 1.43 -18.36
CA ALA A 233 -1.45 1.32 -19.73
C ALA A 233 -2.53 0.24 -19.85
N ARG A 234 -2.25 -0.98 -19.39
CA ARG A 234 -3.18 -2.12 -19.41
C ARG A 234 -4.46 -1.84 -18.63
N LEU A 235 -4.35 -1.34 -17.40
CA LEU A 235 -5.51 -1.08 -16.54
C LEU A 235 -6.35 0.12 -17.00
N SER A 236 -5.75 1.06 -17.74
CA SER A 236 -6.47 2.19 -18.33
C SER A 236 -7.24 1.83 -19.60
N HIS A 237 -6.99 0.64 -20.18
CA HIS A 237 -7.64 0.22 -21.42
C HIS A 237 -9.11 -0.12 -21.18
N GLY A 238 -10.01 0.60 -21.85
CA GLY A 238 -11.46 0.44 -21.72
C GLY A 238 -12.05 0.91 -20.38
N THR A 239 -11.22 1.26 -19.39
CA THR A 239 -11.65 1.71 -18.06
C THR A 239 -10.81 2.89 -17.59
N THR A 240 -11.45 4.01 -17.23
CA THR A 240 -10.71 5.16 -16.67
C THR A 240 -10.08 4.82 -15.32
N LEU A 241 -8.78 5.09 -15.17
CA LEU A 241 -8.12 5.23 -13.88
C LEU A 241 -8.29 6.68 -13.44
N GLN A 242 -9.17 6.94 -12.49
CA GLN A 242 -9.42 8.30 -12.02
C GLN A 242 -8.25 8.80 -11.16
N ALA A 243 -8.03 10.11 -11.11
CA ALA A 243 -7.16 10.70 -10.10
C ALA A 243 -7.55 10.19 -8.70
N GLY A 244 -6.57 9.83 -7.89
CA GLY A 244 -6.75 9.19 -6.59
C GLY A 244 -6.89 7.67 -6.64
N SER A 245 -6.93 7.04 -7.82
CA SER A 245 -6.90 5.58 -7.93
C SER A 245 -5.56 5.05 -7.41
N LEU A 246 -5.62 3.99 -6.61
CA LEU A 246 -4.48 3.23 -6.13
C LEU A 246 -4.31 1.97 -6.96
N ILE A 247 -3.07 1.66 -7.33
CA ILE A 247 -2.68 0.38 -7.93
C ILE A 247 -1.66 -0.29 -7.00
N LEU A 248 -2.05 -1.43 -6.41
CA LEU A 248 -1.19 -2.27 -5.58
C LEU A 248 -0.47 -3.24 -6.51
N THR A 249 0.85 -3.10 -6.67
CA THR A 249 1.59 -3.73 -7.78
C THR A 249 1.83 -5.23 -7.61
N GLY A 250 1.39 -5.80 -6.49
CA GLY A 250 1.60 -7.17 -6.05
C GLY A 250 2.75 -7.29 -5.05
N SER A 251 2.68 -8.37 -4.26
CA SER A 251 3.67 -8.70 -3.23
C SER A 251 4.50 -9.91 -3.65
N PRO A 252 5.81 -9.93 -3.34
CA PRO A 252 6.62 -11.14 -3.39
C PRO A 252 6.15 -12.15 -2.34
N VAL A 253 6.60 -13.40 -2.49
CA VAL A 253 6.39 -14.45 -1.49
C VAL A 253 7.17 -14.14 -0.21
N ALA A 254 6.59 -14.50 0.93
CA ALA A 254 7.28 -14.42 2.21
C ALA A 254 8.53 -15.33 2.23
N VAL A 255 9.55 -14.93 3.00
CA VAL A 255 10.79 -15.69 3.19
C VAL A 255 10.46 -17.09 3.69
N GLY A 256 11.01 -18.09 3.01
CA GLY A 256 10.78 -19.49 3.35
C GLY A 256 9.50 -20.08 2.75
N ARG A 257 8.61 -19.32 2.10
CA ARG A 257 7.48 -19.86 1.35
C ARG A 257 7.85 -20.07 -0.13
N SER A 258 7.38 -21.15 -0.74
CA SER A 258 7.61 -21.42 -2.18
C SER A 258 6.48 -20.87 -3.06
N ALA A 259 5.28 -20.68 -2.50
CA ALA A 259 4.13 -20.08 -3.14
C ALA A 259 3.22 -19.34 -2.13
N PRO A 260 2.34 -18.43 -2.58
CA PRO A 260 1.33 -17.81 -1.73
C PRO A 260 0.45 -18.87 -1.03
N GLY A 261 0.40 -18.83 0.30
CA GLY A 261 -0.40 -19.76 1.11
C GLY A 261 0.35 -21.01 1.61
N ASP A 262 1.59 -21.24 1.19
CA ASP A 262 2.43 -22.30 1.76
C ASP A 262 2.66 -22.04 3.25
N ALA A 263 2.32 -23.03 4.08
CA ALA A 263 2.71 -23.00 5.49
C ALA A 263 4.15 -23.48 5.58
N VAL A 264 5.07 -22.54 5.81
CA VAL A 264 6.42 -22.89 6.28
C VAL A 264 6.54 -22.36 7.69
N GLU A 265 6.95 -23.22 8.62
CA GLU A 265 7.07 -22.92 10.06
C GLU A 265 7.86 -21.63 10.34
N ALA A 266 8.72 -21.20 9.41
CA ALA A 266 9.61 -20.05 9.55
C ALA A 266 9.01 -18.67 9.21
N SER A 267 7.89 -18.57 8.48
CA SER A 267 7.26 -17.27 8.20
C SER A 267 5.89 -17.17 8.86
N PRO A 268 5.78 -16.53 10.04
CA PRO A 268 4.53 -16.46 10.77
C PRO A 268 3.48 -15.66 9.98
N PHE A 269 2.25 -16.16 9.98
CA PHE A 269 1.08 -15.33 9.72
C PHE A 269 0.92 -14.30 10.85
N MET A 270 0.25 -13.19 10.57
CA MET A 270 -0.01 -12.15 11.57
C MET A 270 -0.98 -12.67 12.63
N LYS A 271 -0.71 -12.34 13.89
CA LYS A 271 -1.59 -12.63 15.04
C LYS A 271 -1.76 -11.40 15.92
N HIS A 272 -2.72 -11.46 16.84
CA HIS A 272 -2.92 -10.43 17.86
C HIS A 272 -1.60 -10.05 18.56
N GLY A 273 -1.33 -8.74 18.64
CA GLY A 273 -0.16 -8.17 19.29
C GLY A 273 1.09 -8.05 18.42
N ASP A 274 1.07 -8.57 17.19
CA ASP A 274 2.20 -8.42 16.27
C ASP A 274 2.35 -6.97 15.80
N GLU A 275 3.60 -6.56 15.59
CA GLU A 275 3.96 -5.37 14.85
C GLU A 275 4.49 -5.75 13.47
N VAL A 276 3.96 -5.11 12.43
CA VAL A 276 4.34 -5.35 11.04
C VAL A 276 4.97 -4.09 10.47
N ARG A 277 6.17 -4.24 9.90
CA ARG A 277 6.92 -3.15 9.25
C ARG A 277 7.14 -3.47 7.79
N CYS A 278 6.43 -2.77 6.91
CA CYS A 278 6.56 -2.85 5.46
C CYS A 278 7.47 -1.71 4.98
N PHE A 279 8.57 -2.02 4.32
CA PHE A 279 9.53 -1.04 3.82
C PHE A 279 9.66 -1.14 2.30
N VAL A 280 9.66 0.02 1.64
CA VAL A 280 10.06 0.17 0.24
C VAL A 280 11.13 1.25 0.15
N GLU A 281 12.22 0.94 -0.53
CA GLU A 281 13.33 1.87 -0.75
C GLU A 281 12.85 3.20 -1.33
N GLY A 282 13.34 4.31 -0.76
CA GLY A 282 12.96 5.67 -1.14
C GLY A 282 11.61 6.16 -0.61
N CYS A 283 10.67 5.25 -0.28
CA CYS A 283 9.36 5.56 0.32
C CYS A 283 9.38 5.59 1.85
N GLY A 284 10.19 4.72 2.48
CA GLY A 284 10.28 4.58 3.93
C GLY A 284 9.50 3.37 4.46
N THR A 285 9.22 3.37 5.76
CA THR A 285 8.61 2.22 6.46
C THR A 285 7.18 2.54 6.91
N LEU A 286 6.23 1.74 6.46
CA LEU A 286 4.87 1.69 6.99
C LEU A 286 4.80 0.70 8.15
N ILE A 287 4.30 1.15 9.30
CA ILE A 287 4.29 0.38 10.55
C ILE A 287 2.87 0.34 11.09
N ASN A 288 2.38 -0.85 11.42
CA ASN A 288 1.06 -1.09 11.99
C ASN A 288 1.16 -2.19 13.05
N THR A 289 0.28 -2.15 14.05
CA THR A 289 0.09 -3.24 15.02
C THR A 289 -1.15 -4.06 14.65
N VAL A 290 -1.19 -5.32 15.07
CA VAL A 290 -2.28 -6.25 14.75
C VAL A 290 -3.12 -6.49 15.99
N ARG A 291 -4.45 -6.43 15.84
CA ARG A 291 -5.40 -6.69 16.93
C ARG A 291 -6.53 -7.58 16.43
N GLU A 292 -6.81 -8.66 17.12
CA GLU A 292 -8.06 -9.42 16.94
C GLU A 292 -9.26 -8.65 17.54
N GLU A 293 -10.40 -8.66 16.85
CA GLU A 293 -11.65 -8.20 17.45
C GLU A 293 -11.96 -9.01 18.71
N SER A 294 -12.53 -8.37 19.73
CA SER A 294 -13.03 -9.13 20.87
C SER A 294 -14.21 -10.00 20.39
N PRO A 295 -14.31 -11.26 20.86
CA PRO A 295 -15.37 -12.15 20.40
C PRO A 295 -16.73 -11.54 20.70
N LYS A 296 -17.50 -11.23 19.65
CA LYS A 296 -18.93 -10.92 19.80
C LYS A 296 -19.62 -12.21 20.26
N ALA A 297 -20.53 -12.11 21.23
CA ALA A 297 -21.33 -13.22 21.69
C ALA A 297 -21.96 -13.97 20.49
N ALA A 298 -21.57 -15.23 20.34
CA ALA A 298 -22.02 -16.28 19.42
C ALA A 298 -22.89 -15.87 18.22
N GLY A 299 -22.37 -16.08 17.00
CA GLY A 299 -23.20 -16.07 15.78
C GLY A 299 -22.46 -16.20 14.44
N ALA A 300 -21.13 -16.34 14.41
CA ALA A 300 -20.40 -16.44 13.14
C ALA A 300 -20.59 -17.84 12.53
N ARG A 301 -21.51 -17.96 11.56
CA ARG A 301 -21.52 -19.08 10.62
C ARG A 301 -20.35 -18.89 9.66
N GLY A 302 -19.33 -19.75 9.75
CA GLY A 302 -18.22 -19.75 8.81
C GLY A 302 -18.69 -20.05 7.38
N PHE A 303 -17.95 -19.57 6.39
CA PHE A 303 -18.19 -19.93 4.99
C PHE A 303 -17.59 -21.31 4.72
N GLU A 304 -18.42 -22.27 4.30
CA GLU A 304 -17.97 -23.53 3.71
C GLU A 304 -17.60 -23.32 2.23
N LYS A 305 -16.70 -24.16 1.69
CA LYS A 305 -16.38 -24.12 0.26
C LYS A 305 -17.66 -24.40 -0.56
N ALA A 306 -18.05 -23.45 -1.39
CA ALA A 306 -19.12 -23.68 -2.35
C ALA A 306 -18.65 -24.73 -3.38
N LYS A 307 -19.43 -25.79 -3.58
CA LYS A 307 -19.37 -26.61 -4.79
C LYS A 307 -20.23 -25.91 -5.83
N LEU A 308 -19.60 -25.16 -6.73
CA LEU A 308 -20.24 -24.66 -7.94
C LEU A 308 -20.30 -25.76 -8.99
#